data_AF-A0A1J1GX53-F1
#
_entry.id   AF-A0A1J1GX53-F1
#
_cell.length_a   1.000
_cell.length_b   1.000
_cell.length_c   1.000
_cell.angle_alpha   90.00
_cell.angle_beta   90.00
_cell.angle_gamma   90.00
#
_symmetry.space_group_name_H-M   'P 1'
#
loop_
_entity.id
_entity.type
_entity.pdbx_description
1 polymer ?
#
loop_
_entity_poly.entity_id
_entity_poly.type
_entity_poly.pdbx_seq_one_letter_code
_entity_poly.pdbx_strand_id
1 'polypeptide(L)'
;MTKKKNKSRNYIRSIKKDQKCLTINKANNDISDDLIIGNIPNLNENKKKKNLPKIVQIKKNFKKIKKEKELLSNLDTEQKEKAEHLLKVKKAILKSKGEKVYDEKSLKKRKKNIFKRKEKSRKRWENKTKKL
;
A
#
# COMPACT_ATOMS: atom_id res chain seq x y z
N MET A 1 -26.84 -29.63 33.32
CA MET A 1 -25.79 -28.60 33.42
C MET A 1 -24.43 -29.21 33.14
N THR A 2 -23.77 -28.84 32.04
CA THR A 2 -22.44 -29.36 31.67
C THR A 2 -21.50 -28.19 31.41
N LYS A 3 -20.62 -27.92 32.38
CA LYS A 3 -19.58 -26.88 32.35
C LYS A 3 -18.50 -27.26 31.32
N LYS A 4 -18.49 -26.61 30.16
CA LYS A 4 -17.42 -26.78 29.15
C LYS A 4 -16.22 -25.92 29.54
N LYS A 5 -15.13 -26.59 29.92
CA LYS A 5 -13.85 -26.00 30.38
C LYS A 5 -13.21 -25.13 29.29
N ASN A 6 -12.98 -23.84 29.58
CA ASN A 6 -12.22 -22.93 28.74
C ASN A 6 -10.72 -23.27 28.85
N LYS A 7 -10.12 -23.79 27.78
CA LYS A 7 -8.70 -24.12 27.68
C LYS A 7 -7.92 -22.85 27.29
N SER A 8 -7.47 -22.08 28.27
CA SER A 8 -6.58 -20.92 28.07
C SER A 8 -5.22 -21.39 27.55
N ARG A 9 -4.89 -21.10 26.28
CA ARG A 9 -3.53 -21.30 25.75
C ARG A 9 -2.72 -20.02 25.94
N ASN A 10 -1.93 -19.98 27.00
CA ASN A 10 -0.83 -19.02 27.16
C ASN A 10 0.28 -19.38 26.16
N TYR A 11 0.44 -18.57 25.11
CA TYR A 11 1.62 -18.68 24.25
C TYR A 11 2.79 -17.94 24.90
N ILE A 12 3.61 -18.71 25.60
CA ILE A 12 4.90 -18.29 26.17
C ILE A 12 5.86 -17.99 25.01
N ARG A 13 6.45 -16.79 25.02
CA ARG A 13 7.53 -16.37 24.08
C ARG A 13 8.72 -17.31 24.22
N SER A 14 9.15 -17.93 23.13
CA SER A 14 10.45 -18.61 23.05
C SER A 14 11.52 -17.62 22.57
N ILE A 15 12.43 -17.24 23.47
CA ILE A 15 13.68 -16.53 23.15
C ILE A 15 14.78 -17.58 23.00
N LYS A 16 15.24 -17.83 21.77
CA LYS A 16 16.50 -18.56 21.40
C LYS A 16 16.82 -18.16 19.96
N LYS A 17 18.06 -17.87 19.52
CA LYS A 17 19.42 -17.94 20.05
C LYS A 17 20.29 -16.99 19.19
N ASP A 18 21.35 -16.47 19.77
CA ASP A 18 22.37 -15.66 19.10
C ASP A 18 22.94 -16.37 17.86
N GLN A 19 22.78 -15.75 16.69
CA GLN A 19 23.45 -16.17 15.47
C GLN A 19 24.83 -15.54 15.43
N LYS A 20 25.84 -16.41 15.56
CA LYS A 20 27.27 -16.11 15.51
C LYS A 20 27.60 -15.18 14.34
N CYS A 21 28.26 -14.06 14.64
CA CYS A 21 28.91 -13.19 13.69
C CYS A 21 29.95 -13.98 12.89
N LEU A 22 29.89 -13.94 11.56
CA LEU A 22 30.94 -14.47 10.70
C LEU A 22 32.13 -13.50 10.73
N THR A 23 33.27 -13.98 11.22
CA THR A 23 34.57 -13.30 11.16
C THR A 23 35.01 -13.14 9.70
N ILE A 24 35.22 -11.91 9.27
CA ILE A 24 35.80 -11.58 7.96
C ILE A 24 37.31 -11.78 8.09
N ASN A 25 37.85 -12.77 7.38
CA ASN A 25 39.29 -12.91 7.21
C ASN A 25 39.82 -11.71 6.41
N LYS A 26 40.83 -11.02 6.96
CA LYS A 26 41.56 -9.97 6.25
C LYS A 26 42.32 -10.61 5.07
N ALA A 27 41.76 -10.49 3.88
CA ALA A 27 42.52 -10.63 2.64
C ALA A 27 43.00 -9.23 2.25
N ASN A 28 44.31 -9.03 2.29
CA ASN A 28 44.98 -7.88 1.71
C ASN A 28 44.70 -7.90 0.20
N ASN A 29 43.99 -6.89 -0.31
CA ASN A 29 43.91 -6.63 -1.74
C ASN A 29 43.96 -5.12 -1.94
N ASP A 30 45.13 -4.64 -2.34
CA ASP A 30 45.30 -3.39 -3.07
C ASP A 30 44.57 -3.53 -4.41
N ILE A 31 43.35 -3.01 -4.54
CA ILE A 31 42.70 -2.71 -5.81
C ILE A 31 41.93 -1.40 -5.63
N SER A 32 42.42 -0.40 -6.35
CA SER A 32 41.77 0.84 -6.75
C SER A 32 40.36 0.64 -7.28
N ASP A 33 39.49 1.63 -7.00
CA ASP A 33 38.24 1.92 -7.70
C ASP A 33 37.35 0.72 -8.05
N ASP A 34 36.45 0.39 -7.13
CA ASP A 34 35.06 0.18 -7.50
C ASP A 34 34.19 0.69 -6.35
N LEU A 35 33.33 1.65 -6.65
CA LEU A 35 32.18 1.96 -5.82
C LEU A 35 31.34 0.67 -5.75
N ILE A 36 31.60 -0.18 -4.76
CA ILE A 36 30.77 -1.34 -4.47
C ILE A 36 29.44 -0.80 -3.96
N ILE A 37 28.53 -0.52 -4.89
CA ILE A 37 27.08 -0.34 -4.67
C ILE A 37 26.49 -1.74 -4.38
N GLY A 38 27.12 -2.51 -3.49
CA GLY A 38 26.75 -3.89 -3.17
C GLY A 38 25.87 -3.98 -1.93
N ASN A 39 25.84 -2.94 -1.10
CA ASN A 39 25.18 -2.96 0.21
C ASN A 39 24.53 -1.60 0.53
N ILE A 40 23.87 -0.93 -0.43
CA ILE A 40 22.92 0.12 -0.05
C ILE A 40 21.66 -0.62 0.44
N PRO A 41 21.38 -0.70 1.75
CA PRO A 41 20.10 -1.21 2.20
C PRO A 41 19.03 -0.34 1.55
N ASN A 42 18.11 -0.97 0.83
CA ASN A 42 17.00 -0.29 0.21
C ASN A 42 16.18 0.36 1.34
N LEU A 43 16.43 1.63 1.62
CA LEU A 43 15.89 2.40 2.75
C LEU A 43 14.35 2.49 2.75
N ASN A 44 13.71 1.97 1.70
CA ASN A 44 12.27 1.90 1.54
C ASN A 44 11.68 0.49 1.69
N GLU A 45 12.46 -0.59 1.80
CA GLU A 45 11.92 -1.95 1.96
C GLU A 45 11.17 -2.13 3.29
N ASN A 46 11.63 -1.48 4.36
CA ASN A 46 11.11 -1.68 5.71
C ASN A 46 10.24 -0.54 6.25
N LYS A 47 9.86 0.44 5.43
CA LYS A 47 8.92 1.48 5.88
C LYS A 47 7.50 0.89 5.93
N LYS A 48 7.07 0.50 7.14
CA LYS A 48 5.66 0.15 7.41
C LYS A 48 4.76 1.27 6.91
N LYS A 49 4.04 1.02 5.81
CA LYS A 49 3.10 1.99 5.23
C LYS A 49 2.02 2.29 6.28
N LYS A 50 1.97 3.52 6.78
CA LYS A 50 0.89 3.95 7.69
C LYS A 50 -0.46 3.72 7.00
N ASN A 51 -1.36 2.96 7.65
CA ASN A 51 -2.69 2.66 7.11
C ASN A 51 -3.58 3.91 7.15
N LEU A 52 -3.59 4.68 6.07
CA LEU A 52 -4.46 5.85 5.93
C LEU A 52 -5.95 5.46 5.93
N PRO A 53 -6.86 6.32 6.42
CA PRO A 53 -8.29 6.07 6.29
C PRO A 53 -8.72 5.87 4.82
N LYS A 54 -9.64 4.94 4.56
CA LYS A 54 -10.09 4.59 3.20
C LYS A 54 -10.55 5.80 2.37
N ILE A 55 -11.15 6.80 3.02
CA ILE A 55 -11.62 8.01 2.34
C ILE A 55 -10.46 8.91 1.88
N VAL A 56 -9.39 8.98 2.68
CA VAL A 56 -8.16 9.72 2.36
C VAL A 56 -7.42 9.02 1.22
N GLN A 57 -7.35 7.69 1.25
CA GLN A 57 -6.78 6.91 0.15
C GLN A 57 -7.51 7.18 -1.18
N ILE A 58 -8.85 7.17 -1.16
CA ILE A 58 -9.67 7.46 -2.35
C ILE A 58 -9.43 8.90 -2.86
N LYS A 59 -9.38 9.89 -1.97
CA LYS A 59 -9.08 11.28 -2.34
C LYS A 59 -7.71 11.40 -3.02
N LYS A 60 -6.68 10.73 -2.47
CA LYS A 60 -5.34 10.69 -3.07
C LYS A 60 -5.36 10.08 -4.47
N ASN A 61 -6.08 8.99 -4.67
CA ASN A 61 -6.18 8.35 -6.00
C ASN A 61 -6.91 9.24 -7.02
N PHE A 62 -7.98 9.93 -6.62
CA PHE A 62 -8.63 10.91 -7.50
C PHE A 62 -7.68 12.06 -7.89
N LYS A 63 -6.91 12.59 -6.93
CA LYS A 63 -5.94 13.65 -7.21
C LYS A 63 -4.85 13.18 -8.19
N LYS A 64 -4.37 11.94 -8.05
CA LYS A 64 -3.43 11.34 -9.01
C LYS A 64 -4.01 11.26 -10.42
N ILE A 65 -5.22 10.70 -10.57
CA ILE A 65 -5.88 10.59 -11.88
C ILE A 65 -6.13 11.97 -12.50
N LYS A 66 -6.54 12.96 -11.69
CA LYS A 66 -6.74 14.33 -12.20
C LYS A 66 -5.43 14.91 -12.76
N LYS A 67 -4.34 14.78 -12.01
CA LYS A 67 -3.01 15.21 -12.45
C LYS A 67 -2.54 14.45 -13.70
N GLU A 68 -2.76 13.14 -13.78
CA GLU A 68 -2.44 12.35 -14.97
C GLU A 68 -3.15 12.90 -16.22
N LYS A 69 -4.44 13.22 -16.11
CA LYS A 69 -5.21 13.78 -17.23
C LYS A 69 -4.75 15.18 -17.64
N GLU A 70 -4.47 16.02 -16.66
CA GLU A 70 -3.99 17.40 -16.87
C GLU A 70 -2.60 17.43 -17.53
N LEU A 71 -1.71 16.50 -17.15
CA LEU A 71 -0.41 16.37 -17.82
C LEU A 71 -0.57 15.88 -19.26
N LEU A 72 -1.47 14.92 -19.51
CA LEU A 72 -1.72 14.40 -20.86
C LEU A 72 -2.43 15.41 -21.78
N SER A 73 -3.22 16.35 -21.23
CA SER A 73 -3.89 17.36 -22.05
C SER A 73 -2.96 18.46 -22.56
N ASN A 74 -1.82 18.65 -21.92
CA ASN A 74 -0.86 19.71 -22.26
C ASN A 74 0.19 19.24 -23.28
N LEU A 75 0.16 17.97 -23.68
CA LEU A 75 1.11 17.39 -24.63
C LEU A 75 0.55 17.47 -26.05
N ASP A 76 1.47 17.59 -27.01
CA ASP A 76 1.14 17.48 -28.43
C ASP A 76 0.70 16.05 -28.80
N THR A 77 -0.02 15.90 -29.91
CA THR A 77 -0.72 14.68 -30.31
C THR A 77 0.17 13.43 -30.33
N GLU A 78 1.35 13.51 -30.98
CA GLU A 78 2.28 12.39 -31.05
C GLU A 78 2.88 12.02 -29.68
N GLN A 79 3.23 13.05 -28.89
CA GLN A 79 3.77 12.86 -27.54
C GLN A 79 2.71 12.29 -26.59
N LYS A 80 1.46 12.70 -26.76
CA LYS A 80 0.32 12.23 -25.99
C LYS A 80 0.06 10.75 -26.22
N GLU A 81 0.08 10.28 -27.46
CA GLU A 81 -0.08 8.85 -27.77
C GLU A 81 1.03 8.00 -27.12
N LYS A 82 2.29 8.43 -27.26
CA LYS A 82 3.44 7.78 -26.61
C LYS A 82 3.28 7.73 -25.08
N ALA A 83 2.85 8.85 -24.48
CA ALA A 83 2.64 8.94 -23.03
C ALA A 83 1.46 8.09 -22.55
N GLU A 84 0.35 8.04 -23.29
CA GLU A 84 -0.81 7.20 -23.00
C GLU A 84 -0.45 5.70 -23.06
N HIS A 85 0.30 5.30 -24.09
CA HIS A 85 0.80 3.94 -24.23
C HIS A 85 1.69 3.55 -23.04
N LEU A 86 2.67 4.39 -22.69
CA LEU A 86 3.55 4.15 -21.55
C LEU A 86 2.76 4.06 -20.23
N LEU A 87 1.74 4.90 -20.04
CA LEU A 87 0.88 4.86 -18.87
C LEU A 87 0.09 3.55 -18.80
N LYS A 88 -0.40 3.04 -19.93
CA LYS A 88 -1.11 1.76 -20.03
C LYS A 88 -0.19 0.60 -19.66
N VAL A 89 1.04 0.58 -20.18
CA VAL A 89 2.07 -0.43 -19.85
C VAL A 89 2.41 -0.41 -18.36
N LYS A 90 2.68 0.77 -17.79
CA LYS A 90 2.95 0.91 -16.35
C LYS A 90 1.78 0.39 -15.50
N LYS A 91 0.55 0.72 -15.87
CA LYS A 91 -0.66 0.22 -15.19
C LYS A 91 -0.78 -1.31 -15.29
N ALA A 92 -0.44 -1.90 -16.43
CA ALA A 92 -0.44 -3.36 -16.61
C ALA A 92 0.62 -4.05 -15.73
N ILE A 93 1.84 -3.50 -15.67
CA ILE A 93 2.92 -4.00 -14.80
C ILE A 93 2.48 -3.98 -13.34
N LEU A 94 1.88 -2.89 -12.87
CA LEU A 94 1.37 -2.80 -11.50
C LEU A 94 0.28 -3.85 -11.21
N LYS A 95 -0.65 -4.05 -12.15
CA LYS A 95 -1.68 -5.11 -12.03
C LYS A 95 -1.05 -6.50 -11.96
N SER A 96 -0.03 -6.77 -12.79
CA SER A 96 0.71 -8.04 -12.79
C SER A 96 1.39 -8.30 -11.45
N LYS A 97 1.94 -7.26 -10.80
CA LYS A 97 2.49 -7.32 -9.43
C LYS A 97 1.44 -7.50 -8.33
N GLY A 98 0.15 -7.57 -8.67
CA GLY A 98 -0.96 -7.67 -7.71
C GLY A 98 -1.38 -6.34 -7.08
N GLU A 99 -0.88 -5.20 -7.58
CA GLU A 99 -1.31 -3.90 -7.08
C GLU A 99 -2.68 -3.49 -7.62
N LYS A 100 -3.48 -2.86 -6.76
CA LYS A 100 -4.79 -2.33 -7.14
C LYS A 100 -4.65 -1.00 -7.88
N VAL A 101 -4.74 -1.07 -9.21
CA VAL A 101 -4.90 0.10 -10.08
C VAL A 101 -6.38 0.45 -10.17
N TYR A 102 -6.73 1.73 -9.93
CA TYR A 102 -8.12 2.18 -9.92
C TYR A 102 -8.40 3.15 -11.07
N ASP A 103 -9.53 2.92 -11.74
CA ASP A 103 -10.07 3.86 -12.72
C ASP A 103 -11.07 4.82 -12.07
N GLU A 104 -11.34 5.95 -12.72
CA GLU A 104 -12.21 6.99 -12.19
C GLU A 104 -13.63 6.47 -11.86
N LYS A 105 -14.22 5.68 -12.76
CA LYS A 105 -15.53 5.03 -12.56
C LYS A 105 -15.52 4.15 -11.31
N SER A 106 -14.46 3.36 -11.13
CA SER A 106 -14.32 2.45 -9.98
C SER A 106 -14.19 3.22 -8.65
N LEU A 107 -13.45 4.33 -8.63
CA LEU A 107 -13.30 5.19 -7.46
C LEU A 107 -14.60 5.90 -7.11
N LYS A 108 -15.37 6.37 -8.10
CA LYS A 108 -16.69 7.00 -7.90
C LYS A 108 -17.66 6.01 -7.24
N LYS A 109 -17.74 4.77 -7.75
CA LYS A 109 -18.55 3.70 -7.15
C LYS A 109 -18.13 3.42 -5.71
N ARG A 110 -16.82 3.31 -5.45
CA ARG A 110 -16.28 3.08 -4.10
C ARG A 110 -16.60 4.21 -3.13
N LYS A 111 -16.48 5.48 -3.56
CA LYS A 111 -16.85 6.67 -2.78
C LYS A 111 -18.34 6.64 -2.40
N LYS A 112 -19.22 6.38 -3.38
CA LYS A 112 -20.68 6.27 -3.17
C LYS A 112 -21.02 5.17 -2.15
N ASN A 113 -20.38 4.00 -2.25
CA ASN A 113 -20.62 2.90 -1.33
C ASN A 113 -20.21 3.21 0.12
N ILE A 114 -19.09 3.91 0.31
CA ILE A 114 -18.67 4.36 1.65
C ILE A 114 -19.68 5.34 2.22
N PHE A 115 -20.15 6.29 1.42
CA PHE A 115 -21.15 7.27 1.86
C PHE A 115 -22.45 6.57 2.27
N LYS A 116 -23.00 5.69 1.42
CA LYS A 116 -24.19 4.88 1.73
C LYS A 116 -24.04 4.08 3.03
N ARG A 117 -22.88 3.46 3.26
CA ARG A 117 -22.61 2.72 4.51
C ARG A 117 -22.62 3.63 5.73
N LYS A 118 -21.99 4.81 5.63
CA LYS A 118 -21.97 5.80 6.72
C LYS A 118 -23.36 6.33 7.01
N GLU A 119 -24.15 6.62 5.98
CA GLU A 119 -25.51 7.12 6.11
C GLU A 119 -26.42 6.08 6.79
N LYS A 120 -26.38 4.81 6.36
CA LYS A 120 -27.10 3.72 7.04
C LYS A 120 -26.72 3.59 8.50
N SER A 121 -25.43 3.72 8.82
CA SER A 121 -24.95 3.70 10.20
C SER A 121 -25.52 4.87 11.00
N ARG A 122 -25.54 6.07 10.43
CA ARG A 122 -26.07 7.27 11.09
C ARG A 122 -27.56 7.13 11.41
N LYS A 123 -28.39 6.72 10.43
CA LYS A 123 -29.82 6.49 10.63
C LYS A 123 -30.11 5.45 11.71
N ARG A 124 -29.32 4.37 11.77
CA ARG A 124 -29.43 3.36 12.84
C ARG A 124 -29.13 3.94 14.22
N TRP A 125 -28.11 4.79 14.33
CA TRP A 125 -27.77 5.48 15.57
C TRP A 125 -28.87 6.47 15.99
N GLU A 126 -29.35 7.30 15.07
CA GLU A 126 -30.45 8.24 15.31
C GLU A 126 -31.73 7.54 15.78
N ASN A 127 -32.07 6.40 15.17
CA ASN A 127 -33.22 5.60 15.60
C ASN A 127 -33.02 4.94 16.97
N LYS A 128 -31.78 4.61 17.34
CA LYS A 128 -31.47 4.07 18.67
C LYS A 128 -31.58 5.16 19.74
N THR A 129 -31.12 6.37 19.45
CA THR A 129 -31.19 7.49 20.38
C THR A 129 -32.60 8.04 20.55
N LYS A 130 -33.47 7.95 19.52
CA LYS A 130 -34.89 8.37 19.63
C LYS A 130 -35.79 7.40 20.41
N LYS A 131 -35.32 6.17 20.67
CA LYS A 131 -36.04 5.14 21.42
C LYS A 131 -35.63 5.07 22.91
N LEU A 132 -34.65 5.89 23.29
CA LEU A 132 -34.26 6.14 24.68
C LEU A 132 -34.97 7.40 25.15
#